data_AF-A0A9E8LTQ3-F1
#
_entry.id   AF-A0A9E8LTQ3-F1
#
_cell.length_a   1.000
_cell.length_b   1.000
_cell.length_c   1.000
_cell.angle_alpha   90.00
_cell.angle_beta   90.00
_cell.angle_gamma   90.00
#
_symmetry.space_group_name_H-M   'P 1'
#
loop_
_entity.id
_entity.type
_entity.pdbx_description
1 polymer ?
#
loop_
_entity_poly.entity_id
_entity_poly.type
_entity_poly.pdbx_seq_one_letter_code
_entity_poly.pdbx_strand_id
1 'polypeptide(L)'
;MNDEQLLLKRLSQISTWGKFGGIVTMIFGGFSALFGLLFFGIGALPGILSVVLGYFQFKVGQNATILKNNANESAQLALFDYLGKQYLFLGIMLVISIISFIFFIILTIAGFVMFDNIINVNDYHFEIKTSN
;
A
#
# COMPACT_ATOMS: atom_id res chain seq x y z
N MET A 1 -21.89 9.05 -29.67
CA MET A 1 -21.69 9.67 -28.33
C MET A 1 -20.83 10.89 -28.54
N ASN A 2 -21.28 12.07 -28.12
CA ASN A 2 -20.48 13.29 -28.25
C ASN A 2 -19.46 13.39 -27.11
N ASP A 3 -18.46 14.27 -27.26
CA ASP A 3 -17.33 14.38 -26.33
C ASP A 3 -17.77 14.76 -24.90
N GLU A 4 -18.83 15.54 -24.78
CA GLU A 4 -19.43 15.93 -23.50
C GLU A 4 -20.00 14.73 -22.72
N GLN A 5 -20.78 13.87 -23.38
CA GLN A 5 -21.30 12.65 -22.77
C GLN A 5 -20.18 11.69 -22.35
N LEU A 6 -19.11 11.61 -23.15
CA LEU A 6 -17.93 10.82 -22.81
C LEU A 6 -17.25 11.36 -21.54
N LEU A 7 -17.04 12.67 -21.46
CA LEU A 7 -16.42 13.31 -20.30
C LEU A 7 -17.22 13.08 -19.02
N LEU A 8 -18.54 13.30 -19.06
CA LEU A 8 -19.43 13.07 -17.90
C LEU A 8 -19.37 11.62 -17.43
N LYS A 9 -19.34 10.65 -18.37
CA LYS A 9 -19.20 9.22 -18.03
C LYS A 9 -17.86 8.92 -17.35
N ARG A 10 -16.75 9.47 -17.84
CA ARG A 10 -15.42 9.28 -17.25
C ARG A 10 -15.33 9.91 -15.87
N LEU A 11 -15.80 11.15 -15.70
CA LEU A 11 -15.85 11.82 -14.40
C LEU A 11 -16.73 11.07 -13.40
N SER A 12 -17.84 10.49 -13.86
CA SER A 12 -18.68 9.64 -13.01
C SER A 12 -17.92 8.39 -12.52
N GLN A 13 -17.17 7.72 -13.40
CA GLN A 13 -16.35 6.57 -13.02
C GLN A 13 -15.26 6.96 -12.01
N ILE A 14 -14.52 8.04 -12.27
CA ILE A 14 -13.48 8.55 -11.37
C ILE A 14 -14.09 8.95 -10.02
N SER A 15 -15.26 9.59 -10.01
CA SER A 15 -15.99 9.93 -8.79
C SER A 15 -16.29 8.70 -7.95
N THR A 16 -16.90 7.68 -8.55
CA THR A 16 -17.34 6.48 -7.83
C THR A 16 -16.15 5.70 -7.29
N TRP A 17 -15.18 5.38 -8.14
CA TRP A 17 -14.01 4.59 -7.74
C TRP A 17 -13.01 5.36 -6.87
N GLY A 18 -12.89 6.68 -7.07
CA GLY A 18 -12.07 7.53 -6.22
C GLY A 18 -12.62 7.59 -4.80
N LYS A 19 -13.93 7.84 -4.64
CA LYS A 19 -14.56 7.90 -3.30
C LYS A 19 -14.61 6.54 -2.63
N PHE A 20 -15.14 5.52 -3.31
CA PHE A 20 -15.26 4.18 -2.75
C PHE A 20 -13.89 3.58 -2.44
N GLY A 21 -12.99 3.59 -3.43
CA GLY A 21 -11.63 3.07 -3.26
C GLY A 21 -10.86 3.84 -2.18
N GLY A 22 -10.96 5.17 -2.13
CA GLY A 22 -10.33 5.97 -1.08
C GLY A 22 -10.80 5.59 0.33
N ILE A 23 -12.10 5.41 0.54
CA ILE A 23 -12.67 4.97 1.83
C ILE A 23 -12.16 3.58 2.21
N VAL A 24 -12.23 2.63 1.28
CA VAL A 24 -11.77 1.25 1.51
C VAL A 24 -10.28 1.25 1.87
N THR A 25 -9.44 1.95 1.10
CA THR A 25 -8.00 2.08 1.37
C THR A 25 -7.73 2.71 2.73
N MET A 26 -8.48 3.74 3.13
CA MET A 26 -8.35 4.34 4.46
C MET A 26 -8.68 3.35 5.58
N ILE A 27 -9.75 2.57 5.44
CA ILE A 27 -10.16 1.58 6.44
C ILE A 27 -9.09 0.48 6.58
N PHE A 28 -8.64 -0.10 5.47
CA PHE A 28 -7.59 -1.12 5.49
C PHE A 28 -6.26 -0.58 6.00
N GLY A 29 -5.88 0.63 5.62
CA GLY A 29 -4.70 1.31 6.15
C GLY A 29 -4.78 1.53 7.65
N GLY A 30 -5.97 1.91 8.16
CA GLY A 30 -6.23 2.07 9.59
C GLY A 30 -6.06 0.76 10.37
N PHE A 31 -6.65 -0.34 9.88
CA PHE A 31 -6.44 -1.66 10.47
C PHE A 31 -4.96 -2.06 10.44
N SER A 32 -4.30 -1.89 9.30
CA SER A 32 -2.87 -2.20 9.14
C SER A 32 -2.01 -1.40 10.12
N ALA A 33 -2.30 -0.11 10.33
CA ALA A 33 -1.59 0.73 11.29
C ALA A 33 -1.76 0.24 12.73
N LEU A 34 -2.99 -0.15 13.11
CA LEU A 34 -3.30 -0.69 14.44
C LEU A 34 -2.56 -2.01 14.70
N PHE A 35 -2.62 -2.96 13.76
CA PHE A 35 -1.90 -4.23 13.90
C PHE A 35 -0.38 -4.02 13.86
N GLY A 36 0.12 -3.16 12.99
CA GLY A 36 1.53 -2.86 12.86
C GLY A 36 2.15 -2.22 14.10
N LEU A 37 1.37 -1.44 14.85
CA LEU A 37 1.77 -0.91 16.16
C LEU A 37 2.02 -2.04 17.17
N LEU A 38 1.14 -3.04 17.20
CA LEU A 38 1.21 -4.17 18.14
C LEU A 38 2.39 -5.11 17.88
N PHE A 39 2.81 -5.27 16.62
CA PHE A 39 3.84 -6.25 16.28
C PHE A 39 5.28 -5.75 16.44
N PHE A 40 5.62 -4.48 16.15
CA PHE A 40 7.03 -3.99 16.28
C PHE A 40 7.17 -2.45 16.40
N GLY A 41 6.10 -1.68 16.61
CA GLY A 41 6.12 -0.20 16.67
C GLY A 41 6.42 0.50 15.33
N ILE A 42 7.34 -0.03 14.53
CA ILE A 42 7.73 0.47 13.19
C ILE A 42 6.71 0.03 12.12
N GLY A 43 5.97 -1.05 12.37
CA GLY A 43 4.98 -1.62 11.44
C GLY A 43 3.74 -0.75 11.20
N ALA A 44 3.50 0.28 12.03
CA ALA A 44 2.35 1.17 11.86
C ALA A 44 2.50 2.14 10.67
N LEU A 45 3.75 2.44 10.29
CA LEU A 45 4.09 3.49 9.33
C LEU A 45 3.51 3.23 7.92
N PRO A 46 3.62 2.02 7.34
CA PRO A 46 2.97 1.69 6.07
C PRO A 46 1.44 1.81 6.11
N GLY A 47 0.81 1.50 7.25
CA GLY A 47 -0.62 1.63 7.44
C GLY A 47 -1.08 3.10 7.43
N ILE A 48 -0.35 3.98 8.14
CA ILE A 48 -0.62 5.42 8.14
C ILE A 48 -0.48 6.01 6.73
N LEU A 49 0.57 5.63 6.00
CA LEU A 49 0.76 6.07 4.61
C LEU A 49 -0.41 5.64 3.71
N SER A 50 -0.94 4.44 3.94
CA SER A 50 -2.12 3.93 3.21
C SER A 50 -3.37 4.75 3.53
N VAL A 51 -3.57 5.21 4.77
CA VAL A 51 -4.66 6.13 5.13
C VAL A 51 -4.54 7.45 4.36
N VAL A 52 -3.34 8.04 4.34
CA VAL A 52 -3.11 9.30 3.62
C VAL A 52 -3.33 9.14 2.11
N LEU A 53 -2.88 8.01 1.54
CA LEU A 53 -3.12 7.69 0.13
C LEU A 53 -4.62 7.57 -0.18
N GLY A 54 -5.36 6.85 0.68
CA GLY A 54 -6.81 6.71 0.54
C GLY A 54 -7.54 8.06 0.64
N TYR A 55 -7.05 8.97 1.49
CA TYR A 55 -7.56 10.34 1.56
C TYR A 55 -7.38 11.11 0.24
N PHE A 56 -6.20 11.04 -0.39
CA PHE A 56 -5.98 11.69 -1.69
C PHE A 56 -6.86 11.09 -2.78
N GLN A 57 -6.97 9.75 -2.84
CA GLN A 57 -7.86 9.08 -3.79
C GLN A 57 -9.34 9.48 -3.58
N PHE A 58 -9.79 9.61 -2.33
CA PHE A 58 -11.11 10.10 -2.01
C PHE A 58 -11.31 11.55 -2.51
N LYS A 59 -10.32 12.42 -2.31
CA LYS A 59 -10.36 13.81 -2.78
C LYS A 59 -10.40 13.91 -4.29
N VAL A 60 -9.70 13.04 -5.03
CA VAL A 60 -9.84 12.94 -6.49
C VAL A 60 -11.29 12.65 -6.88
N GLY A 61 -11.92 11.65 -6.25
CA GLY A 61 -13.32 11.32 -6.53
C GLY A 61 -14.31 12.42 -6.14
N GLN A 62 -14.05 13.13 -5.05
CA GLN A 62 -14.85 14.29 -4.62
C GLN A 62 -14.78 15.42 -5.65
N ASN A 63 -13.57 15.82 -6.08
CA ASN A 63 -13.40 16.88 -7.07
C ASN A 63 -13.93 16.48 -8.46
N ALA A 64 -13.85 15.20 -8.83
CA ALA A 64 -14.47 14.69 -10.06
C ALA A 64 -16.00 14.84 -10.05
N THR A 65 -16.62 14.69 -8.87
CA THR A 65 -18.06 14.91 -8.70
C THR A 65 -18.42 16.38 -8.92
N ILE A 66 -17.63 17.28 -8.33
CA ILE A 66 -17.84 18.73 -8.43
C ILE A 66 -17.66 19.18 -9.90
N LEU A 67 -16.59 18.71 -10.55
CA LEU A 67 -16.30 19.04 -11.94
C LEU A 67 -17.41 18.54 -12.89
N LYS A 68 -17.93 17.34 -12.66
CA LYS A 68 -19.05 16.77 -13.43
C LYS A 68 -20.32 17.62 -13.33
N ASN A 69 -20.59 18.21 -12.17
CA ASN A 69 -21.85 18.91 -11.92
C ASN A 69 -21.80 20.40 -12.31
N ASN A 70 -20.64 21.05 -12.13
CA ASN A 70 -20.55 22.52 -12.21
C ASN A 70 -19.45 23.03 -13.15
N ALA A 71 -18.77 22.16 -13.93
CA ALA A 71 -17.68 22.52 -14.86
C ALA A 71 -16.68 23.53 -14.28
N ASN A 72 -16.33 23.36 -13.00
CA ASN A 72 -15.56 24.33 -12.23
C ASN A 72 -14.05 24.12 -12.43
N GLU A 73 -13.37 25.14 -12.95
CA GLU A 73 -11.92 25.11 -13.21
C GLU A 73 -11.08 24.87 -11.94
N SER A 74 -11.49 25.42 -10.79
CA SER A 74 -10.83 25.16 -9.51
C SER A 74 -10.95 23.68 -9.10
N ALA A 75 -12.10 23.04 -9.38
CA ALA A 75 -12.27 21.61 -9.13
C ALA A 75 -11.41 20.75 -10.06
N GLN A 76 -11.19 21.20 -11.30
CA GLN A 76 -10.28 20.55 -12.24
C GLN A 76 -8.82 20.63 -11.77
N LEU A 77 -8.35 21.81 -11.38
CA LEU A 77 -7.01 22.01 -10.82
C LEU A 77 -6.80 21.17 -9.56
N ALA A 78 -7.77 21.19 -8.63
CA ALA A 78 -7.71 20.38 -7.43
C ALA A 78 -7.67 18.88 -7.74
N LEU A 79 -8.46 18.40 -8.71
CA LEU A 79 -8.44 17.01 -9.14
C LEU A 79 -7.03 16.58 -9.60
N PHE A 80 -6.36 17.39 -10.41
CA PHE A 80 -5.01 17.09 -10.86
C PHE A 80 -3.96 17.20 -9.75
N ASP A 81 -4.08 18.16 -8.84
CA ASP A 81 -3.20 18.27 -7.67
C ASP A 81 -3.29 17.03 -6.77
N TYR A 82 -4.51 16.59 -6.45
CA TYR A 82 -4.71 15.38 -5.65
C TYR A 82 -4.27 14.11 -6.39
N LEU A 83 -4.44 14.02 -7.71
CA LEU A 83 -3.87 12.94 -8.51
C LEU A 83 -2.34 12.93 -8.43
N GLY A 84 -1.69 14.08 -8.57
CA GLY A 84 -0.23 14.21 -8.44
C GLY A 84 0.25 13.74 -7.07
N LYS A 85 -0.41 14.17 -5.98
CA LYS A 85 -0.12 13.72 -4.62
C LYS A 85 -0.34 12.22 -4.43
N GLN A 86 -1.40 11.67 -5.03
CA GLN A 86 -1.69 10.24 -5.01
C GLN A 86 -0.56 9.44 -5.67
N TYR A 87 -0.09 9.84 -6.85
CA TYR A 87 1.01 9.16 -7.54
C TYR A 87 2.35 9.31 -6.82
N LEU A 88 2.62 10.49 -6.22
CA LEU A 88 3.80 10.69 -5.40
C LEU A 88 3.82 9.70 -4.21
N PHE A 89 2.71 9.59 -3.49
CA PHE A 89 2.60 8.65 -2.37
C PHE A 89 2.69 7.19 -2.81
N LEU A 90 2.09 6.82 -3.94
CA LEU A 90 2.27 5.50 -4.53
C LEU A 90 3.74 5.21 -4.83
N GLY A 91 4.48 6.17 -5.38
CA GLY A 91 5.92 6.05 -5.62
C GLY A 91 6.73 5.85 -4.34
N ILE A 92 6.45 6.63 -3.30
CA ILE A 92 7.10 6.47 -1.99
C ILE A 92 6.80 5.09 -1.40
N MET A 93 5.54 4.65 -1.41
CA MET A 93 5.15 3.33 -0.92
C MET A 93 5.81 2.20 -1.72
N LEU A 94 5.96 2.35 -3.02
CA LEU A 94 6.65 1.38 -3.88
C LEU A 94 8.12 1.24 -3.46
N VAL A 95 8.84 2.34 -3.26
CA VAL A 95 10.24 2.32 -2.82
C VAL A 95 10.37 1.62 -1.46
N ILE A 96 9.52 1.95 -0.49
CA ILE A 96 9.52 1.31 0.83
C ILE A 96 9.24 -0.20 0.71
N SER A 97 8.30 -0.58 -0.16
CA SER A 97 7.93 -1.98 -0.39
C SER A 97 9.09 -2.78 -0.99
N ILE A 98 9.81 -2.21 -1.97
CA ILE A 98 10.99 -2.84 -2.57
C ILE A 98 12.09 -3.05 -1.52
N ILE A 99 12.40 -2.03 -0.72
CA ILE A 99 13.42 -2.12 0.34
C ILE A 99 13.03 -3.20 1.36
N SER A 100 11.77 -3.19 1.81
CA SER A 100 11.25 -4.17 2.76
C SER A 100 11.28 -5.60 2.21
N PHE A 101 10.98 -5.76 0.92
CA PHE A 101 11.02 -7.05 0.24
C PHE A 101 12.44 -7.62 0.13
N ILE A 102 13.42 -6.77 -0.24
CA ILE A 102 14.84 -7.17 -0.27
C ILE A 102 15.30 -7.61 1.12
N PHE A 103 14.98 -6.82 2.15
CA PHE A 103 15.31 -7.16 3.53
C PHE A 103 14.70 -8.50 3.96
N PHE A 104 13.44 -8.75 3.62
CA PHE A 104 12.76 -10.01 3.92
C PHE A 104 13.41 -11.23 3.23
N ILE A 105 13.87 -11.10 1.98
CA ILE A 105 14.61 -12.14 1.28
C ILE A 105 15.91 -12.48 2.02
N ILE A 106 16.68 -11.46 2.42
CA ILE A 106 17.95 -11.65 3.15
C ILE A 106 17.71 -12.42 4.45
N LEU A 107 16.70 -12.00 5.24
CA LEU A 107 16.34 -12.69 6.49
C LEU A 107 15.92 -14.14 6.26
N THR A 108 15.15 -14.39 5.20
CA THR A 108 14.69 -15.74 4.87
C THR A 108 15.87 -16.65 4.54
N ILE A 109 16.79 -16.21 3.67
CA ILE A 109 17.99 -16.97 3.31
C ILE A 109 18.87 -17.22 4.54
N ALA A 110 19.12 -16.20 5.36
CA ALA A 110 19.90 -16.34 6.58
C ALA A 110 19.26 -17.33 7.57
N GLY A 111 17.93 -17.30 7.70
CA GLY A 111 17.17 -18.25 8.50
C GLY A 111 17.31 -19.69 8.01
N PHE A 112 17.21 -19.92 6.70
CA PHE A 112 17.42 -21.25 6.11
C PHE A 112 18.84 -21.76 6.35
N VAL A 113 19.86 -20.93 6.14
CA VAL A 113 21.26 -21.32 6.39
C VAL A 113 21.50 -21.66 7.86
N MET A 114 20.97 -20.88 8.80
CA MET A 114 21.09 -21.20 10.22
C MET A 114 20.37 -22.49 10.58
N PHE A 115 19.17 -22.71 10.04
CA PHE A 115 18.40 -23.93 10.29
C PHE A 115 19.12 -25.19 9.79
N ASP A 116 19.68 -25.15 8.59
CA ASP A 116 20.46 -26.27 8.01
C ASP A 116 21.70 -26.59 8.86
N ASN A 117 22.42 -25.58 9.32
CA ASN A 117 23.57 -25.77 10.21
C ASN A 117 23.17 -26.44 11.55
N ILE A 118 22.02 -26.08 12.12
CA ILE A 118 21.54 -26.68 13.38
C ILE A 118 21.20 -28.17 13.19
N ILE A 119 20.56 -28.54 12.08
CA ILE A 119 20.23 -29.95 11.78
C ILE A 119 21.51 -30.76 11.62
N ASN A 120 22.45 -30.30 10.79
CA ASN A 120 23.70 -31.00 10.54
C ASN A 120 24.49 -31.25 11.85
N VAL A 121 24.59 -30.25 12.74
CA VAL A 121 25.25 -30.41 14.05
C VAL A 121 24.57 -31.48 14.92
N ASN A 122 23.24 -31.53 14.93
CA ASN A 122 22.50 -32.52 15.73
C ASN A 122 22.67 -33.95 15.20
N ASP A 123 22.73 -34.13 13.88
CA ASP A 123 22.96 -35.44 13.27
C ASP A 123 24.35 -35.99 13.63
N TYR A 124 25.40 -35.15 13.58
CA TYR A 124 26.74 -35.56 14.03
C TYR A 124 26.78 -35.98 15.50
N HIS A 125 26.05 -35.29 16.39
CA HIS A 125 25.98 -35.66 17.80
C HIS A 125 25.22 -36.98 18.05
N PHE A 126 24.24 -37.32 17.22
CA PHE A 126 23.50 -38.58 17.34
C PHE A 126 24.35 -39.79 16.95
N GLU A 127 25.09 -39.73 15.85
CA GLU A 127 25.97 -40.83 15.39
C GLU A 127 27.07 -41.19 16.42
N ILE A 128 27.65 -40.20 17.09
CA ILE A 128 28.66 -40.41 18.14
C ILE A 128 28.07 -41.14 19.37
N LYS A 129 26.78 -40.90 19.68
CA LYS A 129 26.13 -41.50 20.85
C LYS A 129 25.72 -42.96 20.61
N THR A 130 25.48 -43.36 19.36
CA THR A 130 25.11 -44.74 19.00
C THR A 130 26.31 -45.66 18.73
N SER A 131 27.52 -45.10 18.63
CA SER A 131 28.76 -45.84 18.34
C SER A 131 29.58 -46.22 19.58
N ASN A 132 29.11 -45.86 20.78
CA ASN A 132 29.66 -46.26 22.09
C ASN A 132 28.68 -47.19 22.82
#